data_AF-Q1J1N6-F1
#
_entry.id   AF-Q1J1N6-F1
#
_cell.length_a   1.000
_cell.length_b   1.000
_cell.length_c   1.000
_cell.angle_alpha   90.00
_cell.angle_beta   90.00
_cell.angle_gamma   90.00
#
_symmetry.space_group_name_H-M   'P 1'
#
loop_
_entity.id
_entity.type
_entity.pdbx_description
1 polymer ?
#
loop_
_entity_poly.entity_id
_entity_poly.type
_entity_poly.pdbx_seq_one_letter_code
_entity_poly.pdbx_strand_id
1 'polypeptide(L)'
;MLHIEFITDLGAKVTVDVESADKLLDVQRQYGRLGWTSGEVPVGGYQFPLENEPDFDWSLIGARKWTNPEGEEMILHRGHAYRRRELEAVDSRKMKLPAAVKYSRGAKNTDPEHVREKADGEFEYVTLAIFRGGKRQERYAVPGSNRPQAGAPARSAATRAQGARPGAVAVQDEETPF
;
A
#
# COMPACT_ATOMS: atom_id res chain seq x y z
N MET A 1 0.25 -24.40 17.04
CA MET A 1 -0.36 -23.39 17.92
C MET A 1 0.58 -22.20 18.03
N LEU A 2 0.06 -21.01 17.75
CA LEU A 2 0.72 -19.72 17.91
C LEU A 2 -0.10 -18.88 18.89
N HIS A 3 0.51 -17.82 19.41
CA HIS A 3 -0.20 -16.81 20.20
C HIS A 3 0.01 -15.45 19.56
N ILE A 4 -1.01 -14.61 19.59
CA ILE A 4 -0.93 -13.20 19.19
C ILE A 4 -1.42 -12.33 20.35
N GLU A 5 -0.66 -11.31 20.69
CA GLU A 5 -1.01 -10.35 21.73
C GLU A 5 -1.68 -9.12 21.10
N PHE A 6 -2.88 -8.81 21.55
CA PHE A 6 -3.61 -7.62 21.18
C PHE A 6 -3.65 -6.59 22.32
N ILE A 7 -3.68 -5.33 21.92
CA ILE A 7 -4.24 -4.23 22.69
C ILE A 7 -5.67 -4.02 22.18
N THR A 8 -6.63 -4.21 23.08
CA THR A 8 -8.05 -3.98 22.79
C THR A 8 -8.35 -2.50 22.53
N ASP A 9 -9.54 -2.22 22.04
CA ASP A 9 -10.08 -0.85 21.93
C ASP A 9 -10.15 -0.10 23.27
N LEU A 10 -10.22 -0.85 24.39
CA LEU A 10 -10.17 -0.32 25.76
C LEU A 10 -8.75 -0.27 26.36
N GLY A 11 -7.71 -0.64 25.60
CA GLY A 11 -6.31 -0.63 26.07
C GLY A 11 -5.88 -1.85 26.90
N ALA A 12 -6.77 -2.82 27.13
CA ALA A 12 -6.42 -4.07 27.80
C ALA A 12 -5.49 -4.93 26.93
N LYS A 13 -4.55 -5.64 27.57
CA LYS A 13 -3.70 -6.65 26.92
C LYS A 13 -4.44 -7.99 26.89
N VAL A 14 -4.66 -8.55 25.71
CA VAL A 14 -5.35 -9.83 25.52
C VAL A 14 -4.51 -10.71 24.62
N THR A 15 -4.23 -11.93 25.07
CA THR A 15 -3.56 -12.96 24.26
C THR A 15 -4.61 -13.88 23.65
N VAL A 16 -4.50 -14.15 22.35
CA VAL A 16 -5.40 -15.04 21.61
C VAL A 16 -4.59 -16.20 21.02
N ASP A 17 -5.10 -17.41 21.21
CA ASP A 17 -4.54 -18.62 20.63
C ASP A 17 -4.94 -18.74 19.15
N VAL A 18 -3.97 -19.10 18.31
CA VAL A 18 -4.15 -19.33 16.88
C VAL A 18 -3.74 -20.76 16.56
N GLU A 19 -4.66 -21.51 15.97
CA GLU A 19 -4.48 -22.94 15.66
C GLU A 19 -3.21 -23.19 14.82
N SER A 20 -3.09 -22.44 13.72
CA SER A 20 -2.02 -22.58 12.72
C SER A 20 -1.66 -21.23 12.08
N ALA A 21 -0.48 -21.16 11.46
CA ALA A 21 0.05 -19.92 10.87
C ALA A 21 -0.82 -19.36 9.72
N ASP A 22 -1.51 -20.22 8.96
CA ASP A 22 -2.41 -19.80 7.88
C ASP A 22 -3.68 -19.08 8.38
N LYS A 23 -4.06 -19.27 9.65
CA LYS A 23 -5.20 -18.58 10.28
C LYS A 23 -4.85 -17.22 10.89
N LEU A 24 -3.57 -16.89 10.99
CA LEU A 24 -3.10 -15.70 11.70
C LEU A 24 -3.73 -14.41 11.17
N LEU A 25 -3.75 -14.23 9.84
CA LEU A 25 -4.31 -13.00 9.26
C LEU A 25 -5.82 -12.93 9.42
N ASP A 26 -6.52 -14.06 9.44
CA ASP A 26 -7.97 -14.07 9.66
C ASP A 26 -8.31 -13.71 11.10
N VAL A 27 -7.52 -14.19 12.06
CA VAL A 27 -7.59 -13.77 13.47
C VAL A 27 -7.30 -12.27 13.59
N GLN A 28 -6.25 -11.76 12.93
CA GLN A 28 -5.95 -10.33 12.92
C GLN A 28 -7.10 -9.49 12.35
N ARG A 29 -7.69 -9.89 11.22
CA ARG A 29 -8.88 -9.22 10.67
C ARG A 29 -10.05 -9.23 11.64
N GLN A 30 -10.34 -10.38 12.24
CA GLN A 30 -11.48 -10.55 13.14
C GLN A 30 -11.42 -9.56 14.31
N TYR A 31 -10.29 -9.53 15.02
CA TYR A 31 -10.13 -8.63 16.17
C TYR A 31 -9.86 -7.18 15.74
N GLY A 32 -9.17 -6.96 14.63
CA GLY A 32 -8.90 -5.61 14.14
C GLY A 32 -10.15 -4.87 13.63
N ARG A 33 -11.21 -5.59 13.20
CA ARG A 33 -12.53 -4.97 12.97
C ARG A 33 -13.14 -4.35 14.23
N LEU A 34 -12.77 -4.86 15.41
CA LEU A 34 -13.15 -4.31 16.71
C LEU A 34 -12.25 -3.13 17.12
N GLY A 35 -11.26 -2.76 16.30
CA GLY A 35 -10.26 -1.75 16.63
C GLY A 35 -9.08 -2.28 17.46
N TRP A 36 -8.97 -3.61 17.63
CA TRP A 36 -7.85 -4.20 18.35
C TRP A 36 -6.59 -4.17 17.48
N THR A 37 -5.43 -3.99 18.12
CA THR A 37 -4.14 -3.85 17.41
C THR A 37 -3.12 -4.81 18.01
N SER A 38 -2.23 -5.35 17.19
CA SER A 38 -1.15 -6.23 17.64
C SER A 38 0.19 -5.57 17.32
N GLY A 39 1.04 -5.42 18.35
CA GLY A 39 2.30 -4.69 18.24
C GLY A 39 2.12 -3.17 18.14
N GLU A 40 3.15 -2.50 17.65
CA GLU A 40 3.19 -1.06 17.46
C GLU A 40 3.29 -0.69 15.97
N VAL A 41 2.92 0.54 15.63
CA VAL A 41 3.17 1.07 14.28
C VAL A 41 4.69 1.20 14.10
N PRO A 42 5.28 0.60 13.05
CA PRO A 42 6.72 0.73 12.80
C PRO A 42 7.14 2.18 12.61
N VAL A 43 8.40 2.51 12.92
CA VAL A 43 8.97 3.83 12.61
C VAL A 43 8.89 4.06 11.10
N GLY A 44 8.31 5.18 10.67
CA GLY A 44 8.01 5.46 9.26
C GLY A 44 6.66 4.90 8.77
N GLY A 45 5.90 4.23 9.63
CA GLY A 45 4.65 3.55 9.30
C GLY A 45 4.84 2.17 8.66
N TYR A 46 3.74 1.40 8.57
CA TYR A 46 3.71 0.14 7.84
C TYR A 46 4.07 0.33 6.37
N GLN A 47 4.85 -0.58 5.80
CA GLN A 47 5.26 -0.53 4.40
C GLN A 47 4.52 -1.61 3.61
N PHE A 48 3.72 -1.21 2.63
CA PHE A 48 2.93 -2.12 1.79
C PHE A 48 3.19 -1.89 0.29
N PRO A 49 2.94 -2.89 -0.57
CA PRO A 49 3.00 -2.70 -2.02
C PRO A 49 1.98 -1.64 -2.49
N LEU A 50 2.37 -0.80 -3.45
CA LEU A 50 1.50 0.26 -3.99
C LEU A 50 0.18 -0.29 -4.54
N GLU A 51 0.25 -1.44 -5.22
CA GLU A 51 -0.91 -2.11 -5.83
C GLU A 51 -1.95 -2.62 -4.81
N ASN A 52 -1.58 -2.73 -3.53
CA ASN A 52 -2.51 -3.11 -2.46
C ASN A 52 -3.31 -1.91 -1.92
N GLU A 53 -2.90 -0.67 -2.16
CA GLU A 53 -3.52 0.50 -1.53
C GLU A 53 -5.03 0.62 -1.76
N PRO A 54 -5.55 0.44 -2.99
CA PRO A 54 -6.94 0.80 -3.25
C PRO A 54 -7.97 -0.15 -2.62
N ASP A 55 -7.56 -1.38 -2.29
CA ASP A 55 -8.40 -2.42 -1.68
C ASP A 55 -7.78 -3.03 -0.42
N PHE A 56 -6.85 -2.30 0.22
CA PHE A 56 -6.20 -2.73 1.45
C PHE A 56 -7.22 -2.95 2.57
N ASP A 57 -7.12 -4.10 3.24
CA ASP A 57 -7.94 -4.42 4.41
C ASP A 57 -7.38 -3.75 5.66
N TRP A 58 -7.87 -2.54 5.95
CA TRP A 58 -7.47 -1.76 7.12
C TRP A 58 -7.71 -2.48 8.46
N SER A 59 -8.60 -3.48 8.50
CA SER A 59 -8.81 -4.27 9.71
C SER A 59 -7.60 -5.13 10.08
N LEU A 60 -6.69 -5.42 9.14
CA LEU A 60 -5.45 -6.15 9.44
C LEU A 60 -4.54 -5.45 10.48
N ILE A 61 -4.66 -4.13 10.58
CA ILE A 61 -3.88 -3.32 11.53
C ILE A 61 -4.79 -2.66 12.58
N GLY A 62 -6.03 -3.11 12.75
CA GLY A 62 -6.98 -2.49 13.69
C GLY A 62 -7.45 -1.09 13.28
N ALA A 63 -7.37 -0.76 11.99
CA ALA A 63 -7.81 0.52 11.44
C ALA A 63 -9.13 0.37 10.66
N ARG A 64 -9.75 1.50 10.34
CA ARG A 64 -10.97 1.54 9.50
C ARG A 64 -11.05 2.82 8.69
N LYS A 65 -11.70 2.75 7.53
CA LYS A 65 -12.10 3.93 6.75
C LYS A 65 -13.20 4.70 7.51
N TRP A 66 -13.15 6.02 7.42
CA TRP A 66 -14.14 6.93 7.99
C TRP A 66 -14.18 8.21 7.15
N THR A 67 -15.37 8.71 6.86
CA THR A 67 -15.55 10.01 6.19
C THR A 67 -15.77 11.08 7.24
N ASN A 68 -14.96 12.15 7.19
CA ASN A 68 -15.11 13.27 8.11
C ASN A 68 -16.34 14.15 7.75
N PRO A 69 -16.75 15.11 8.60
CA PRO A 69 -17.85 16.01 8.30
C PRO A 69 -17.67 16.82 7.00
N GLU A 70 -16.44 17.05 6.55
CA GLU A 70 -16.08 17.74 5.31
C GLU A 70 -16.19 16.85 4.05
N GLY A 71 -16.51 15.56 4.20
CA GLY A 71 -16.66 14.61 3.09
C GLY A 71 -15.35 13.95 2.63
N GLU A 72 -14.25 14.13 3.36
CA GLU A 72 -12.94 13.53 3.07
C GLU A 72 -12.85 12.11 3.67
N GLU A 73 -12.43 11.13 2.86
CA GLU A 73 -12.12 9.78 3.35
C GLU A 73 -10.79 9.79 4.13
N MET A 74 -10.84 9.34 5.37
CA MET A 74 -9.70 9.22 6.27
C MET A 74 -9.61 7.80 6.84
N ILE A 75 -8.46 7.48 7.44
CA ILE A 75 -8.27 6.23 8.18
C ILE A 75 -8.23 6.52 9.67
N LEU A 76 -9.09 5.86 10.44
CA LEU A 76 -9.07 5.87 11.90
C LEU A 76 -8.25 4.69 12.42
N HIS A 77 -7.29 4.97 13.29
CA HIS A 77 -6.48 3.97 13.98
C HIS A 77 -6.10 4.47 15.38
N ARG A 78 -6.36 3.66 16.42
CA ARG A 78 -6.14 4.02 17.85
C ARG A 78 -6.63 5.44 18.21
N GLY A 79 -7.83 5.83 17.74
CA GLY A 79 -8.43 7.14 18.01
C GLY A 79 -7.82 8.32 17.24
N HIS A 80 -6.87 8.08 16.33
CA HIS A 80 -6.28 9.11 15.47
C HIS A 80 -6.79 9.00 14.02
N ALA A 81 -7.05 10.14 13.38
CA ALA A 81 -7.41 10.22 11.98
C ALA A 81 -6.18 10.51 11.11
N TYR A 82 -5.97 9.70 10.07
CA TYR A 82 -4.86 9.78 9.14
C TYR A 82 -5.38 10.12 7.74
N ARG A 83 -4.75 11.10 7.10
CA ARG A 83 -5.10 11.59 5.76
C ARG A 83 -4.26 10.88 4.70
N ARG A 84 -4.88 10.55 3.57
CA ARG A 84 -4.22 10.03 2.37
C ARG A 84 -3.44 11.15 1.66
N ARG A 85 -2.18 10.91 1.31
CA ARG A 85 -1.30 11.86 0.62
C ARG A 85 -0.58 11.16 -0.51
N GLU A 86 -0.71 11.68 -1.71
CA GLU A 86 0.05 11.21 -2.86
C GLU A 86 1.45 11.84 -2.83
N LEU A 87 2.47 11.00 -2.98
CA LEU A 87 3.86 11.39 -3.07
C LEU A 87 4.35 11.08 -4.46
N GLU A 88 4.76 12.12 -5.18
CA GLU A 88 5.34 12.01 -6.51
C GLU A 88 6.63 11.18 -6.51
N ALA A 89 6.92 10.58 -7.64
CA ALA A 89 8.20 9.89 -7.83
C ALA A 89 9.34 10.91 -7.71
N VAL A 90 10.35 10.56 -6.92
CA VAL A 90 11.58 11.36 -6.81
C VAL A 90 12.59 10.75 -7.77
N ASP A 91 12.91 11.44 -8.87
CA ASP A 91 14.04 11.09 -9.72
C ASP A 91 15.14 12.15 -9.59
N SER A 92 16.00 11.96 -8.59
CA SER A 92 17.19 12.78 -8.42
C SER A 92 18.44 11.93 -8.68
N ARG A 93 19.56 12.57 -9.00
CA ARG A 93 20.85 11.87 -9.16
C ARG A 93 21.27 11.07 -7.92
N LYS A 94 20.80 11.45 -6.73
CA LYS A 94 21.13 10.81 -5.44
C LYS A 94 20.14 9.72 -5.04
N MET A 95 18.89 9.81 -5.48
CA MET A 95 17.81 8.96 -5.00
C MET A 95 16.72 8.84 -6.04
N LYS A 96 16.32 7.59 -6.31
CA LYS A 96 15.15 7.24 -7.12
C LYS A 96 14.12 6.56 -6.24
N LEU A 97 13.03 7.26 -5.94
CA LEU A 97 11.89 6.70 -5.22
C LEU A 97 10.68 6.64 -6.17
N PRO A 98 10.00 5.49 -6.29
CA PRO A 98 8.75 5.43 -7.03
C PRO A 98 7.67 6.23 -6.29
N ALA A 99 6.62 6.59 -7.04
CA ALA A 99 5.44 7.19 -6.46
C ALA A 99 4.90 6.35 -5.30
N ALA A 100 4.29 7.02 -4.33
CA ALA A 100 3.77 6.39 -3.14
C ALA A 100 2.48 7.04 -2.65
N VAL A 101 1.69 6.28 -1.91
CA VAL A 101 0.55 6.81 -1.16
C VAL A 101 0.87 6.69 0.33
N LYS A 102 0.91 7.83 1.02
CA LYS A 102 1.24 7.94 2.44
C LYS A 102 -0.01 8.28 3.24
N TYR A 103 -0.27 7.52 4.30
CA TYR A 103 -1.30 7.81 5.30
C TYR A 103 -0.64 8.38 6.54
N SER A 104 -0.89 9.66 6.82
CA SER A 104 -0.21 10.39 7.89
C SER A 104 -1.09 11.48 8.50
N ARG A 105 -0.72 11.93 9.69
CA ARG A 105 -1.37 13.04 10.41
C ARG A 105 -0.31 14.01 10.93
N GLY A 106 -0.71 15.23 11.28
CA GLY A 106 0.17 16.13 12.03
C GLY A 106 0.56 15.50 13.37
N ALA A 107 1.82 15.69 13.78
CA ALA A 107 2.26 15.30 15.11
C ALA A 107 1.54 16.16 16.16
N LYS A 108 1.17 15.53 17.27
CA LYS A 108 0.63 16.15 18.47
C LYS A 108 1.75 16.29 19.50
N ASN A 109 1.58 17.21 20.44
CA ASN A 109 2.56 17.41 21.53
C ASN A 109 2.76 16.16 22.39
N THR A 110 1.78 15.25 22.43
CA THR A 110 1.83 13.98 23.17
C THR A 110 2.50 12.85 22.41
N ASP A 111 2.81 13.03 21.11
CA ASP A 111 3.48 11.98 20.34
C ASP A 111 4.94 11.87 20.75
N PRO A 112 5.48 10.66 21.01
CA PRO A 112 6.90 10.46 21.29
C PRO A 112 7.80 10.98 20.17
N GLU A 113 8.98 11.52 20.49
CA GLU A 113 9.90 12.08 19.49
C GLU A 113 10.28 11.08 18.38
N HIS A 114 10.46 9.80 18.73
CA HIS A 114 10.86 8.76 17.79
C HIS A 114 9.81 8.39 16.73
N VAL A 115 8.54 8.81 16.89
CA VAL A 115 7.50 8.62 15.86
C VAL A 115 7.26 9.87 15.01
N ARG A 116 7.92 10.99 15.33
CA ARG A 116 7.77 12.25 14.62
C ARG A 116 8.73 12.32 13.46
N GLU A 117 8.19 12.49 12.27
CA GLU A 117 8.95 12.72 11.05
C GLU A 117 8.98 14.21 10.75
N LYS A 118 10.18 14.79 10.71
CA LYS A 118 10.38 16.17 10.28
C LYS A 118 10.08 16.28 8.78
N ALA A 119 9.26 17.25 8.42
CA ALA A 119 9.05 17.67 7.04
C ALA A 119 9.65 19.06 6.82
N ASP A 120 9.40 19.62 5.65
CA ASP A 120 9.82 20.98 5.35
C ASP A 120 9.14 21.97 6.30
N GLY A 121 9.93 22.89 6.85
CA GLY A 121 9.50 23.89 7.83
C GLY A 121 9.40 23.33 9.26
N GLU A 122 8.42 23.83 10.01
CA GLU A 122 8.19 23.45 11.42
C GLU A 122 7.19 22.28 11.57
N PHE A 123 6.73 21.70 10.46
CA PHE A 123 5.73 20.64 10.50
C PHE A 123 6.37 19.28 10.75
N GLU A 124 5.83 18.59 11.76
CA GLU A 124 6.13 17.20 12.04
C GLU A 124 4.90 16.33 11.74
N TYR A 125 5.14 15.13 11.20
CA TYR A 125 4.08 14.18 10.90
C TYR A 125 4.28 12.85 11.63
N VAL A 126 3.18 12.14 11.84
CA VAL A 126 3.19 10.74 12.28
C VAL A 126 2.56 9.90 11.18
N THR A 127 3.30 8.90 10.71
CA THR A 127 2.91 8.04 9.60
C THR A 127 2.27 6.76 10.10
N LEU A 128 1.12 6.40 9.54
CA LEU A 128 0.49 5.10 9.75
C LEU A 128 1.01 4.07 8.76
N ALA A 129 0.94 4.38 7.46
CA ALA A 129 1.31 3.47 6.39
C ALA A 129 1.82 4.22 5.15
N ILE A 130 2.72 3.57 4.41
CA ILE A 130 3.20 3.98 3.10
C ILE A 130 3.01 2.80 2.13
N PHE A 131 2.30 3.06 1.05
CA PHE A 131 2.13 2.16 -0.08
C PHE A 131 3.08 2.59 -1.19
N ARG A 132 4.10 1.79 -1.49
CA ARG A 132 5.16 2.17 -2.44
C ARG A 132 5.75 0.92 -3.10
N GLY A 133 5.91 0.95 -4.42
CA GLY A 133 6.54 -0.13 -5.18
C GLY A 133 6.00 -1.51 -4.83
N GLY A 134 6.88 -2.52 -4.76
CA GLY A 134 6.53 -3.88 -4.37
C GLY A 134 5.66 -4.62 -5.39
N LYS A 135 5.24 -5.84 -5.01
CA LYS A 135 4.29 -6.66 -5.77
C LYS A 135 3.05 -6.90 -4.93
N ARG A 136 1.87 -6.76 -5.52
CA ARG A 136 0.60 -7.05 -4.84
C ARG A 136 0.61 -8.37 -4.08
N GLN A 137 0.07 -8.36 -2.87
CA GLN A 137 -0.20 -9.55 -2.08
C GLN A 137 -1.69 -9.66 -1.80
N GLU A 138 -2.34 -10.71 -2.31
CA GLU A 138 -3.79 -10.89 -2.12
C GLU A 138 -4.21 -11.01 -0.65
N ARG A 139 -3.31 -11.52 0.20
CA ARG A 139 -3.54 -11.62 1.64
C ARG A 139 -3.70 -10.28 2.36
N TYR A 140 -3.43 -9.14 1.72
CA TYR A 140 -3.65 -7.80 2.28
C TYR A 140 -4.92 -7.11 1.77
N ALA A 141 -5.56 -7.69 0.75
CA ALA A 141 -6.80 -7.15 0.23
C ALA A 141 -7.98 -7.54 1.14
N VAL A 142 -9.07 -6.79 1.03
CA VAL A 142 -10.35 -7.14 1.66
C VAL A 142 -10.82 -8.49 1.11
N PRO A 143 -11.11 -9.49 1.95
CA PRO A 143 -11.60 -10.78 1.47
C PRO A 143 -12.85 -10.61 0.57
N GLY A 144 -12.81 -11.17 -0.64
CA GLY A 144 -13.89 -11.06 -1.62
C GLY A 144 -13.86 -9.80 -2.48
N SER A 145 -12.87 -8.91 -2.34
CA SER A 145 -12.66 -7.82 -3.29
C SER A 145 -12.20 -8.38 -4.65
N ASN A 146 -13.14 -8.61 -5.56
CA ASN A 146 -12.83 -8.90 -6.96
C ASN A 146 -12.30 -7.64 -7.63
N ARG A 147 -11.01 -7.37 -7.47
CA ARG A 147 -10.31 -6.49 -8.40
C ARG A 147 -10.08 -7.28 -9.68
N PRO A 148 -10.40 -6.73 -10.87
CA PRO A 148 -10.03 -7.38 -12.12
C PRO A 148 -8.53 -7.60 -12.10
N GLN A 149 -8.12 -8.86 -12.09
CA GLN A 149 -6.73 -9.25 -12.26
C GLN A 149 -6.26 -8.57 -13.54
N ALA A 150 -5.33 -7.61 -13.44
CA ALA A 150 -4.76 -6.96 -14.62
C ALA A 150 -4.22 -8.08 -15.51
N GLY A 151 -4.92 -8.29 -16.63
CA GLY A 151 -4.75 -9.46 -17.47
C GLY A 151 -3.31 -9.58 -17.93
N ALA A 152 -2.70 -10.73 -17.65
CA ALA A 152 -1.58 -11.22 -18.45
C ALA A 152 -1.96 -11.12 -19.95
N PRO A 153 -1.02 -10.77 -20.84
CA PRO A 153 -1.34 -10.57 -22.25
C PRO A 153 -1.82 -11.91 -22.84
N ALA A 154 -3.12 -12.01 -23.07
CA ALA A 154 -3.72 -13.16 -23.71
C ALA A 154 -3.52 -13.04 -25.23
N ARG A 155 -2.58 -13.85 -25.72
CA ARG A 155 -2.64 -14.68 -26.94
C ARG A 155 -2.97 -14.00 -28.28
N SER A 156 -2.10 -14.25 -29.25
CA SER A 156 -2.52 -14.90 -30.51
C SER A 156 -1.34 -15.65 -31.13
N ALA A 157 -1.30 -16.96 -30.88
CA ALA A 157 -0.57 -17.90 -31.71
C ALA A 157 -1.45 -18.21 -32.93
N ALA A 158 -1.03 -17.78 -34.12
CA ALA A 158 -1.60 -18.18 -35.40
C ALA A 158 -0.45 -18.51 -36.37
N THR A 159 -0.19 -19.81 -36.51
CA THR A 159 -0.06 -20.55 -37.77
C THR A 159 0.97 -20.09 -38.84
N ARG A 160 2.16 -20.69 -38.73
CA ARG A 160 3.05 -21.28 -39.76
C ARG A 160 2.56 -21.34 -41.24
N ALA A 161 3.33 -20.78 -42.18
CA ALA A 161 3.81 -21.37 -43.46
C ALA A 161 4.63 -20.32 -44.27
N GLN A 162 5.96 -20.44 -44.33
CA GLN A 162 6.78 -20.83 -45.51
C GLN A 162 6.84 -19.83 -46.67
N GLY A 163 8.06 -19.33 -46.98
CA GLY A 163 8.39 -18.84 -48.34
C GLY A 163 9.41 -17.71 -48.46
N ALA A 164 10.70 -18.06 -48.46
CA ALA A 164 11.82 -17.48 -49.24
C ALA A 164 12.13 -15.94 -49.28
N ARG A 165 13.32 -15.63 -48.76
CA ARG A 165 14.24 -14.47 -48.95
C ARG A 165 14.84 -14.38 -50.39
N PRO A 166 15.78 -13.46 -50.71
CA PRO A 166 15.86 -11.99 -50.51
C PRO A 166 16.41 -11.25 -51.77
N GLY A 167 16.48 -9.92 -51.76
CA GLY A 167 17.27 -9.17 -52.74
C GLY A 167 17.34 -7.66 -52.45
N ALA A 168 18.57 -7.14 -52.31
CA ALA A 168 18.97 -5.74 -52.19
C ALA A 168 18.45 -4.88 -53.39
N VAL A 169 18.39 -3.55 -53.37
CA VAL A 169 19.51 -2.58 -53.40
C VAL A 169 19.00 -1.17 -53.00
N ALA A 170 19.89 -0.39 -52.38
CA ALA A 170 19.76 1.02 -52.01
C ALA A 170 19.83 1.99 -53.22
N VAL A 171 19.35 3.24 -53.05
CA VAL A 171 19.81 4.57 -53.54
C VAL A 171 18.67 5.55 -53.17
N GLN A 172 18.76 6.37 -52.12
CA GLN A 172 19.41 7.70 -52.01
C GLN A 172 18.85 8.81 -52.91
N ASP A 173 18.74 10.00 -52.30
CA ASP A 173 18.47 11.34 -52.83
C ASP A 173 16.99 11.68 -53.08
N GLU A 174 16.44 12.83 -52.69
CA GLU A 174 16.93 14.08 -52.12
C GLU A 174 15.69 14.90 -51.63
N GLU A 175 15.91 15.89 -50.75
CA GLU A 175 15.20 17.17 -50.53
C GLU A 175 13.84 17.45 -51.24
N THR A 176 12.84 18.18 -50.72
CA THR A 176 12.61 19.14 -49.60
C THR A 176 11.09 19.47 -49.57
N PRO A 177 10.58 20.23 -48.57
CA PRO A 177 9.17 20.22 -48.19
C PRO A 177 8.30 21.30 -48.86
N PHE A 178 7.00 21.00 -48.92
CA PHE A 178 5.88 21.92 -48.72
C PHE A 178 4.82 21.24 -47.85
#